data_AF-A0A2V7PNF3-F1
#
_entry.id   AF-A0A2V7PNF3-F1
#
_cell.length_a   1.000
_cell.length_b   1.000
_cell.length_c   1.000
_cell.angle_alpha   90.00
_cell.angle_beta   90.00
_cell.angle_gamma   90.00
#
_symmetry.space_group_name_H-M   'P 1'
#
loop_
_entity.id
_entity.type
_entity.pdbx_description
1 polymer ?
#
loop_
_entity_poly.entity_id
_entity_poly.type
_entity_poly.pdbx_seq_one_letter_code
_entity_poly.pdbx_strand_id
1 'polypeptide(L)' 'IATAGQAPSTDFQFQAAVAEFGLLLRNSDFRGKADLSRVIAAARDARGSDADGYRAEFVRLAEAVRGIGLARRDEH' A
#
# COMPACT_ATOMS: atom_id res chain seq x y z
N ILE A 1 -24.54 6.37 -23.04
CA ILE A 1 -24.35 5.95 -21.63
C ILE A 1 -22.91 5.48 -21.47
N ALA A 2 -22.09 6.17 -20.69
CA ALA A 2 -20.73 5.71 -20.40
C ALA A 2 -20.85 4.42 -19.57
N THR A 3 -20.36 3.30 -20.10
CA THR A 3 -20.21 2.07 -19.33
C THR A 3 -19.30 2.38 -18.15
N ALA A 4 -19.84 2.28 -16.93
CA ALA A 4 -19.03 2.37 -15.72
C ALA A 4 -17.91 1.33 -15.85
N GLY A 5 -16.66 1.81 -15.87
CA GLY A 5 -15.50 0.92 -15.93
C GLY A 5 -15.55 -0.03 -14.75
N GLN A 6 -15.42 -1.33 -15.03
CA GLN A 6 -15.42 -2.37 -14.00
C GLN A 6 -14.38 -2.01 -12.93
N ALA A 7 -14.80 -1.91 -11.67
CA ALA A 7 -13.86 -1.71 -10.57
C ALA A 7 -12.88 -2.90 -10.53
N PRO A 8 -11.58 -2.67 -10.28
CA PRO A 8 -10.62 -3.77 -10.16
C PRO A 8 -10.99 -4.70 -9.02
N SER A 9 -10.64 -5.99 -9.12
CA SER A 9 -10.87 -6.94 -8.03
C SER A 9 -10.09 -6.55 -6.78
N THR A 10 -10.59 -6.97 -5.61
CA THR A 10 -9.90 -6.79 -4.31
C THR A 10 -8.47 -7.33 -4.34
N ASP A 11 -8.23 -8.44 -5.03
CA ASP A 11 -6.89 -9.01 -5.19
C ASP A 11 -5.96 -8.12 -6.00
N PHE A 12 -6.45 -7.58 -7.11
CA PHE A 12 -5.66 -6.68 -7.94
C PHE A 12 -5.32 -5.39 -7.17
N GLN A 13 -6.28 -4.82 -6.45
CA GLN A 13 -6.07 -3.62 -5.64
C GLN A 13 -5.00 -3.85 -4.56
N PHE A 14 -5.04 -5.01 -3.89
CA PHE A 14 -4.04 -5.36 -2.89
C PHE A 14 -2.65 -5.59 -3.51
N GLN A 15 -2.56 -6.33 -4.60
CA GLN A 15 -1.30 -6.56 -5.31
C GLN A 15 -0.69 -5.25 -5.81
N ALA A 16 -1.51 -4.31 -6.29
CA ALA A 16 -1.06 -2.97 -6.67
C ALA A 16 -0.49 -2.20 -5.47
N ALA A 17 -1.12 -2.28 -4.29
CA ALA A 17 -0.59 -1.68 -3.07
C ALA A 17 0.76 -2.29 -2.65
N VAL A 18 0.92 -3.61 -2.78
CA VAL A 18 2.20 -4.31 -2.51
C VAL A 18 3.30 -3.85 -3.49
N ALA A 19 2.97 -3.70 -4.78
CA ALA A 19 3.92 -3.21 -5.77
C ALA A 19 4.33 -1.75 -5.49
N GLU A 20 3.36 -0.87 -5.20
CA GLU A 20 3.59 0.53 -4.85
C GLU A 20 4.47 0.66 -3.59
N PHE A 21 4.24 -0.18 -2.59
CA PHE A 21 5.10 -0.28 -1.40
C PHE A 21 6.55 -0.62 -1.75
N GLY A 22 6.77 -1.59 -2.64
CA GLY A 22 8.11 -1.96 -3.10
C GLY A 22 8.84 -0.82 -3.82
N LEU A 23 8.11 -0.03 -4.63
CA LEU A 23 8.66 1.16 -5.30
C LEU A 23 9.11 2.22 -4.29
N LEU A 24 8.32 2.44 -3.23
CA LEU A 24 8.65 3.37 -2.16
C LEU A 24 9.90 2.94 -1.38
N LEU A 25 9.94 1.69 -0.93
CA LEU A 25 11.05 1.15 -0.14
C LEU A 25 12.39 1.22 -0.89
N ARG A 26 12.36 1.03 -2.20
CA ARG A 26 13.56 1.07 -3.05
C ARG A 26 13.96 2.48 -3.48
N ASN A 27 13.22 3.52 -3.07
CA ASN A 27 13.39 4.88 -3.59
C ASN A 27 13.42 4.87 -5.14
N SER A 28 12.53 4.08 -5.76
CA SER A 28 12.58 3.81 -7.20
C SER A 28 12.30 5.06 -8.04
N ASP A 29 12.99 5.19 -9.17
CA ASP A 29 12.72 6.24 -10.17
C ASP A 29 11.30 6.17 -10.74
N PHE A 30 10.66 5.00 -10.69
CA PHE A 30 9.31 4.76 -11.17
C PHE A 30 8.22 4.97 -10.11
N ARG A 31 8.58 5.38 -8.89
CA ARG A 31 7.60 5.55 -7.81
C ARG A 31 6.59 6.67 -8.10
N GLY A 32 6.91 7.62 -8.99
CA GLY A 32 6.04 8.73 -9.32
C GLY A 32 5.56 9.48 -8.07
N LYS A 33 4.24 9.51 -7.87
CA LYS A 33 3.56 10.14 -6.71
C LYS A 33 3.17 9.13 -5.62
N ALA A 34 3.82 7.96 -5.59
CA ALA A 34 3.55 6.96 -4.58
C ALA A 34 3.71 7.54 -3.16
N ASP A 35 2.85 7.11 -2.26
CA ASP A 35 2.85 7.57 -0.87
C ASP A 35 2.53 6.41 0.08
N LEU A 36 3.24 6.36 1.20
CA LEU A 36 3.11 5.25 2.12
C LEU A 36 1.75 5.22 2.83
N SER A 37 1.13 6.38 3.07
CA SER A 37 -0.22 6.45 3.64
C SER A 37 -1.27 5.99 2.63
N ARG A 38 -1.10 6.33 1.34
CA ARG A 38 -1.93 5.82 0.25
C ARG A 38 -1.83 4.29 0.14
N VAL A 39 -0.63 3.73 0.19
CA VAL A 39 -0.41 2.27 0.20
C VAL A 39 -1.16 1.60 1.35
N ILE A 40 -1.02 2.14 2.57
CA ILE A 40 -1.70 1.59 3.76
C ILE A 40 -3.22 1.64 3.59
N ALA A 41 -3.77 2.76 3.11
CA ALA A 41 -5.20 2.89 2.89
C ALA A 41 -5.70 1.90 1.84
N ALA A 42 -5.03 1.82 0.68
CA ALA A 42 -5.40 0.90 -0.40
C ALA A 42 -5.35 -0.56 0.06
N ALA A 43 -4.32 -0.95 0.83
CA ALA A 43 -4.20 -2.32 1.34
C ALA A 43 -5.26 -2.66 2.40
N ARG A 44 -5.66 -1.68 3.25
CA ARG A 44 -6.75 -1.84 4.21
C ARG A 44 -8.09 -2.04 3.50
N ASP A 45 -8.39 -1.21 2.51
CA ASP A 45 -9.63 -1.31 1.71
C ASP A 45 -9.65 -2.64 0.93
N ALA A 46 -8.49 -3.10 0.48
CA ALA A 46 -8.32 -4.34 -0.27
C ALA A 46 -8.03 -5.58 0.62
N ARG A 47 -8.38 -5.53 1.92
CA ARG A 47 -8.16 -6.66 2.85
C ARG A 47 -9.00 -7.90 2.48
N GLY A 48 -10.27 -7.73 2.12
CA GLY A 48 -11.15 -8.85 1.77
C GLY A 48 -11.34 -9.86 2.92
N SER A 49 -11.55 -11.14 2.56
CA SER A 49 -11.81 -12.25 3.49
C SER A 49 -10.61 -12.59 4.40
N ASP A 50 -9.38 -12.34 3.92
CA ASP A 50 -8.10 -12.46 4.66
C ASP A 50 -8.03 -13.61 5.68
N ALA A 51 -8.41 -14.83 5.27
CA ALA A 51 -8.57 -15.97 6.18
C ALA A 51 -7.29 -16.34 6.94
N ASP A 52 -6.14 -16.22 6.27
CA ASP A 52 -4.82 -16.49 6.85
C ASP A 52 -4.18 -15.24 7.49
N GLY A 53 -4.82 -14.07 7.39
CA GLY A 53 -4.35 -12.82 8.00
C GLY A 53 -3.18 -12.14 7.30
N TYR A 54 -2.69 -12.65 6.17
CA TYR A 54 -1.51 -12.09 5.47
C TYR A 54 -1.69 -10.63 5.03
N ARG A 55 -2.90 -10.23 4.64
CA ARG A 55 -3.16 -8.86 4.19
C ARG A 55 -3.16 -7.90 5.36
N ALA A 56 -3.71 -8.31 6.50
CA ALA A 56 -3.60 -7.57 7.76
C ALA A 56 -2.14 -7.45 8.22
N GLU A 57 -1.32 -8.51 8.09
CA GLU A 57 0.11 -8.42 8.41
C GLU A 57 0.86 -7.46 7.48
N PHE A 58 0.56 -7.47 6.18
CA PHE A 58 1.14 -6.50 5.25
C PHE A 58 0.81 -5.04 5.64
N VAL A 59 -0.44 -4.77 6.04
CA VAL A 59 -0.86 -3.45 6.53
C VAL A 59 -0.04 -3.06 7.77
N ARG A 60 0.10 -3.97 8.75
CA ARG A 60 0.93 -3.74 9.95
C ARG A 60 2.39 -3.44 9.59
N LEU A 61 2.96 -4.18 8.64
CA LEU A 61 4.32 -3.95 8.15
C LEU A 61 4.47 -2.57 7.52
N ALA A 62 3.56 -2.17 6.64
CA ALA A 62 3.60 -0.86 5.98
C ALA A 62 3.46 0.29 6.98
N GLU A 63 2.63 0.13 8.01
CA GLU A 63 2.51 1.07 9.12
C GLU A 63 3.79 1.18 9.95
N ALA A 64 4.43 0.04 10.24
CA ALA A 64 5.71 0.03 10.95
C ALA A 64 6.80 0.78 10.17
N VAL A 65 6.89 0.55 8.86
CA VAL A 65 7.81 1.31 7.98
C VAL A 65 7.51 2.81 8.05
N ARG A 66 6.24 3.21 8.04
CA ARG A 66 5.86 4.62 8.18
C ARG A 66 6.31 5.20 9.51
N GLY A 67 6.13 4.45 10.61
CA GLY A 67 6.58 4.84 11.94
C GLY A 67 8.10 5.02 12.03
N ILE A 68 8.87 4.10 11.47
CA ILE A 68 10.34 4.20 11.42
C ILE A 68 10.79 5.39 10.57
N GLY A 69 10.11 5.66 9.45
CA GLY A 69 10.39 6.81 8.59
C GLY A 69 9.95 8.16 9.15
N LEU A 70 9.04 8.19 10.13
CA LEU A 70 8.72 9.39 10.91
C LEU A 70 9.75 9.59 12.02
N ALA A 71 10.20 8.52 12.69
CA ALA A 71 11.23 8.60 13.73
C ALA A 71 12.62 9.03 13.23
N ARG A 72 12.91 8.88 11.93
CA ARG A 72 14.19 9.28 11.31
C ARG A 72 14.17 10.68 10.68
N ARG A 73 13.09 11.44 10.80
CA ARG A 73 12.96 12.80 10.23
C ARG A 73 13.03 13.91 11.26
N ASP A 74 13.46 13.58 12.49
CA ASP A 74 13.71 14.53 13.56
C ASP A 74 15.22 14.83 13.75
N GLU A 75 16.09 14.36 12.85
CA GLU A 75 17.51 14.72 12.86
C GLU A 75 17.93 15.39 11.54
N HIS A 76 18.11 16.71 11.65
CA HIS A 76 18.80 17.68 10.76
C HIS A 76 18.07 18.20 9.52
#